data_AF-A0A8X6XNP6-F1
#
_entry.id   AF-A0A8X6XNP6-F1
#
_cell.length_a   1.000
_cell.length_b   1.000
_cell.length_c   1.000
_cell.angle_alpha   90.00
_cell.angle_beta   90.00
_cell.angle_gamma   90.00
#
_symmetry.space_group_name_H-M   'P 1'
#
loop_
_entity.id
_entity.type
_entity.pdbx_description
1 polymer ?
#
loop_
_entity_poly.entity_id
_entity_poly.type
_entity_poly.pdbx_seq_one_letter_code
_entity_poly.pdbx_strand_id
1 'polypeptide(L)'
;DVEFLRRSNESRAFYKKNSQNDFKSKVTFCRDSHGEILSDPSGISKRWIEYLGICFILTLPTCSIHETQQSPMNLHEIPLTLEEVKLALRTLKLNNAVGPDRIPAEFVKFGGSLTTDCTHVTALAIDNEELLSNWTHGILCPIHKNGDPTYC
;
A
#
# COMPACT_ATOMS: atom_id res chain seq x y z
N ASP A 1 15.93 -0.50 25.15
CA ASP A 1 14.69 -1.15 25.60
C ASP A 1 13.69 -1.20 24.43
N VAL A 2 12.91 -2.27 24.25
CA VAL A 2 11.92 -2.41 23.16
C VAL A 2 10.76 -1.43 23.34
N GLU A 3 10.33 -1.19 24.59
CA GLU A 3 9.27 -0.23 24.91
C GLU A 3 9.70 1.22 24.62
N PHE A 4 10.99 1.54 24.83
CA PHE A 4 11.53 2.84 24.45
C PHE A 4 11.48 3.07 22.93
N LEU A 5 11.85 2.06 22.13
CA LEU A 5 11.81 2.16 20.65
C LEU A 5 10.38 2.30 20.11
N ARG A 6 9.39 1.71 20.79
CA ARG A 6 7.97 1.87 20.47
C ARG A 6 7.51 3.32 20.66
N ARG A 7 7.98 3.98 21.73
CA ARG A 7 7.61 5.36 22.07
C ARG A 7 8.36 6.40 21.24
N SER A 8 9.57 6.09 20.79
CA SER A 8 10.42 7.00 20.02
C SER A 8 10.11 7.05 18.51
N ASN A 9 9.04 6.40 18.06
CA ASN A 9 8.67 6.27 16.64
C ASN A 9 9.76 5.62 15.75
N GLU A 10 10.71 4.91 16.36
CA GLU A 10 11.79 4.19 15.70
C GLU A 10 11.31 2.82 15.22
N SER A 11 10.26 2.84 14.39
CA SER A 11 9.54 1.63 13.92
C SER A 11 10.47 0.57 13.35
N ARG A 12 11.51 0.96 12.60
CA ARG A 12 12.49 0.01 12.02
C ARG A 12 13.33 -0.67 13.07
N ALA A 13 13.91 0.09 14.00
CA ALA A 13 14.72 -0.47 15.07
C ALA A 13 13.85 -1.33 16.00
N PHE A 14 12.61 -0.91 16.25
CA PHE A 14 11.61 -1.68 16.97
C PHE A 14 11.37 -3.03 16.30
N TYR A 15 10.96 -3.08 15.03
CA TYR A 15 10.68 -4.34 14.33
C TYR A 15 11.92 -5.19 14.12
N LYS A 16 13.10 -4.62 13.88
CA LYS A 16 14.36 -5.36 13.80
C LYS A 16 14.67 -6.08 15.11
N LYS A 17 14.47 -5.41 16.25
CA LYS A 17 14.68 -5.98 17.57
C LYS A 17 13.59 -6.98 17.96
N ASN A 18 12.34 -6.72 17.56
CA ASN A 18 11.21 -7.60 17.83
C ASN A 18 11.23 -8.87 16.96
N SER A 19 11.78 -8.80 15.74
CA SER A 19 11.93 -9.94 14.83
C SER A 19 13.06 -10.89 15.21
N GLN A 20 13.98 -10.49 16.09
CA GLN A 20 15.05 -11.36 16.59
C GLN A 20 14.59 -12.25 17.74
N ASN A 21 13.46 -11.93 18.36
CA ASN A 21 12.85 -12.75 19.41
C ASN A 21 11.63 -13.47 18.81
N ASP A 22 11.69 -14.80 18.86
CA ASP A 22 10.63 -15.76 18.54
C ASP A 22 10.31 -15.98 17.05
N PHE A 23 10.71 -17.15 16.55
CA PHE A 23 10.20 -17.71 15.31
C PHE A 23 8.69 -17.98 15.46
N LYS A 24 7.87 -17.15 14.81
CA LYS A 24 6.44 -17.42 14.66
C LYS A 24 6.23 -18.18 13.37
N SER A 25 5.68 -19.39 13.47
CA SER A 25 5.29 -20.16 12.28
C SER A 25 4.33 -19.34 11.43
N LYS A 26 4.60 -19.27 10.12
CA LYS A 26 3.71 -18.60 9.19
C LYS A 26 2.42 -19.41 9.11
N VAL A 27 1.29 -18.81 9.47
CA VAL A 27 -0.02 -19.45 9.31
C VAL A 27 -0.34 -19.48 7.82
N THR A 28 -0.52 -20.68 7.28
CA THR A 28 -0.77 -20.93 5.85
C THR A 28 -2.22 -21.27 5.55
N PHE A 29 -3.11 -21.13 6.53
CA PHE A 29 -4.54 -21.46 6.43
C PHE A 29 -5.37 -20.36 7.12
N CYS A 30 -6.62 -20.19 6.71
CA CYS A 30 -7.55 -19.27 7.35
C CYS A 30 -8.95 -19.89 7.46
N ARG A 31 -9.84 -19.30 8.25
CA ARG A 31 -11.24 -19.70 8.32
C ARG A 31 -12.06 -18.95 7.27
N ASP A 32 -13.02 -19.64 6.69
CA ASP A 32 -14.04 -19.01 5.85
C ASP A 32 -15.04 -18.19 6.70
N SER A 33 -16.08 -17.64 6.07
CA SER A 33 -17.12 -16.89 6.77
C SER A 33 -17.99 -17.74 7.72
N HIS A 34 -17.98 -19.07 7.57
CA HIS A 34 -18.73 -20.02 8.39
C HIS A 34 -17.89 -20.66 9.50
N GLY A 35 -16.56 -20.41 9.49
CA GLY A 35 -15.62 -20.94 10.48
C GLY A 35 -14.85 -22.19 10.02
N GLU A 36 -15.05 -22.64 8.79
CA GLU A 36 -14.39 -23.82 8.21
C GLU A 36 -12.95 -23.50 7.78
N ILE A 37 -12.05 -24.47 7.93
CA ILE A 37 -10.62 -24.27 7.65
C ILE A 37 -10.35 -24.36 6.14
N LEU A 38 -9.83 -23.27 5.59
CA LEU A 38 -9.29 -23.17 4.23
C LEU A 38 -7.76 -23.27 4.29
N SER A 39 -7.21 -24.27 3.63
CA SER A 39 -5.75 -24.47 3.53
C SER A 39 -5.24 -24.42 2.09
N ASP A 40 -6.15 -24.45 1.10
CA ASP A 40 -5.79 -24.37 -0.31
C ASP A 40 -5.58 -22.90 -0.73
N PRO A 41 -4.58 -22.61 -1.58
CA PRO A 41 -4.27 -21.23 -1.98
C PRO A 41 -5.43 -20.48 -2.65
N SER A 42 -6.28 -21.19 -3.41
CA SER A 42 -7.40 -20.61 -4.15
C SER A 42 -8.52 -20.18 -3.21
N GLY A 43 -8.89 -21.02 -2.25
CA GLY A 43 -9.87 -20.74 -1.20
C GLY A 43 -9.44 -19.59 -0.31
N ILE A 44 -8.17 -19.57 0.12
CA ILE A 44 -7.60 -18.46 0.88
C ILE A 44 -7.69 -17.14 0.09
N SER A 45 -7.29 -17.16 -1.18
CA SER A 45 -7.34 -15.96 -2.03
C SER A 45 -8.78 -15.45 -2.19
N LYS A 46 -9.73 -16.35 -2.44
CA LYS A 46 -11.16 -15.99 -2.54
C LYS A 46 -11.69 -15.39 -1.24
N ARG A 47 -11.32 -15.97 -0.10
CA ARG A 47 -11.73 -15.47 1.23
C ARG A 47 -11.22 -14.05 1.49
N TRP A 48 -9.99 -13.75 1.08
CA TRP A 48 -9.42 -12.41 1.16
C TRP A 48 -10.11 -11.42 0.22
N ILE A 49 -10.47 -11.83 -1.00
CA ILE A 49 -11.24 -11.00 -1.94
C ILE A 49 -12.61 -10.66 -1.34
N GLU A 50 -13.32 -11.64 -0.78
CA GLU A 50 -14.60 -11.41 -0.10
C GLU A 50 -14.44 -10.47 1.09
N TYR A 51 -13.44 -10.69 1.95
CA TYR A 51 -13.17 -9.83 3.10
C TYR A 51 -12.91 -8.38 2.68
N LEU A 52 -12.01 -8.18 1.73
CA LEU A 52 -11.65 -6.85 1.24
C LEU A 52 -12.85 -6.19 0.56
N GLY A 53 -13.63 -6.92 -0.23
CA GLY A 53 -14.86 -6.42 -0.82
C GLY A 53 -15.81 -5.88 0.24
N ILE A 54 -16.04 -6.64 1.32
CA ILE A 54 -16.84 -6.20 2.47
C ILE A 54 -16.21 -4.95 3.11
N CYS A 55 -14.91 -4.95 3.39
CA CYS A 55 -14.25 -3.78 3.97
C CYS A 55 -14.40 -2.54 3.09
N PHE A 56 -14.15 -2.62 1.79
CA PHE A 56 -14.27 -1.47 0.88
C PHE A 56 -15.71 -1.02 0.68
N ILE A 57 -16.68 -1.94 0.67
CA ILE A 57 -18.12 -1.60 0.59
C ILE A 57 -18.63 -0.97 1.89
N LEU A 58 -18.20 -1.47 3.06
CA LEU A 58 -18.62 -0.97 4.38
C LEU A 58 -17.83 0.25 4.85
N THR A 59 -16.64 0.49 4.29
CA THR A 59 -15.83 1.70 4.56
C THR A 59 -16.15 2.85 3.62
N LEU A 60 -16.96 2.60 2.56
CA LEU A 60 -17.81 3.67 2.07
C LEU A 60 -18.73 4.00 3.25
N PRO A 61 -18.60 5.18 3.86
CA PRO A 61 -19.70 5.64 4.68
C PRO A 61 -20.92 5.66 3.75
N THR A 62 -22.09 5.90 4.30
CA THR A 62 -22.93 6.91 3.66
C THR A 62 -22.11 8.21 3.55
N CYS A 63 -21.08 8.23 2.72
CA CYS A 63 -20.69 9.38 1.98
C CYS A 63 -21.95 9.60 1.15
N SER A 64 -22.90 10.36 1.73
CA SER A 64 -23.14 11.62 1.07
C SER A 64 -21.75 12.09 0.68
N ILE A 65 -21.47 11.95 -0.61
CA ILE A 65 -20.77 13.01 -1.27
C ILE A 65 -21.64 14.21 -0.91
N HIS A 66 -21.45 14.76 0.31
CA HIS A 66 -21.57 16.17 0.47
C HIS A 66 -20.55 16.58 -0.57
N GLU A 67 -21.07 16.97 -1.72
CA GLU A 67 -20.59 18.14 -2.43
C GLU A 67 -20.27 19.13 -1.32
N THR A 68 -19.09 18.94 -0.72
CA THR A 68 -18.38 20.01 -0.11
C THR A 68 -18.36 20.94 -1.30
N GLN A 69 -18.96 22.12 -1.19
CA GLN A 69 -18.75 23.18 -2.14
C GLN A 69 -17.27 23.60 -2.06
N GLN A 70 -16.34 22.65 -2.18
CA GLN A 70 -15.19 22.83 -3.03
C GLN A 70 -15.82 23.22 -4.35
N SER A 71 -15.74 24.53 -4.64
CA SER A 71 -15.55 25.01 -6.02
C SER A 71 -14.91 23.87 -6.79
N PRO A 72 -15.45 23.43 -7.94
CA PRO A 72 -14.78 22.42 -8.75
C PRO A 72 -13.36 22.93 -8.93
N MET A 73 -12.43 22.39 -8.15
CA MET A 73 -11.03 22.69 -8.33
C MET A 73 -10.82 22.01 -9.65
N ASN A 74 -10.66 22.81 -10.69
CA ASN A 74 -10.45 22.33 -12.03
C ASN A 74 -9.12 21.59 -11.98
N LEU A 75 -9.15 20.33 -11.54
CA LEU A 75 -7.97 19.50 -11.31
C LEU A 75 -7.26 19.27 -12.66
N HIS A 76 -8.00 19.43 -13.76
CA HIS A 76 -7.54 19.54 -15.13
C HIS A 76 -6.61 20.73 -15.42
N GLU A 77 -6.45 21.72 -14.53
CA GLU A 77 -5.68 22.94 -14.83
C GLU A 77 -4.30 23.02 -14.16
N ILE A 78 -3.94 22.11 -13.26
CA ILE A 78 -2.61 22.15 -12.62
C ILE A 78 -1.71 21.09 -13.29
N PRO A 79 -0.89 21.49 -14.29
CA PRO A 79 0.03 20.57 -14.93
C PRO A 79 1.06 20.07 -13.89
N LEU A 80 1.34 18.76 -13.91
CA LEU A 80 2.37 18.17 -13.06
C LEU A 80 3.73 18.81 -13.40
N THR A 81 4.30 19.53 -12.44
CA THR A 81 5.60 20.18 -12.63
C THR A 81 6.75 19.27 -12.23
N LEU A 82 7.91 19.45 -12.87
CA LEU A 82 9.13 18.74 -12.49
C LEU A 82 9.54 19.00 -11.03
N GLU A 83 9.28 20.20 -10.50
CA GLU A 83 9.63 20.56 -9.13
C GLU A 83 8.75 19.83 -8.10
N GLU A 84 7.47 19.61 -8.39
CA GLU A 84 6.59 18.78 -7.56
C GLU A 84 7.06 17.33 -7.53
N VAL A 85 7.43 16.77 -8.68
CA VAL A 85 7.96 15.40 -8.72
C VAL A 85 9.28 15.30 -7.97
N LYS A 86 10.20 16.26 -8.14
CA LYS A 86 11.43 16.32 -7.34
C LYS A 86 11.16 16.42 -5.84
N LEU A 87 10.14 17.19 -5.43
CA LEU A 87 9.75 17.29 -4.02
C LEU A 87 9.19 15.96 -3.51
N ALA A 88 8.32 15.31 -4.26
CA ALA A 88 7.77 13.99 -3.93
C ALA A 88 8.88 12.92 -3.82
N LEU A 89 9.85 12.93 -4.73
CA LEU A 89 11.00 12.02 -4.66
C LEU A 89 11.89 12.31 -3.45
N ARG A 90 12.08 13.58 -3.08
CA ARG A 90 12.81 13.94 -1.84
C ARG A 90 12.13 13.40 -0.59
N THR A 91 10.80 13.39 -0.54
CA THR A 91 10.03 12.87 0.60
C THR A 91 9.83 11.34 0.54
N LEU A 92 10.15 10.69 -0.59
CA LEU A 92 10.01 9.25 -0.76
C LEU A 92 10.82 8.49 0.30
N LYS A 93 10.12 7.63 1.04
CA LYS A 93 10.71 6.79 2.09
C LYS A 93 11.45 5.61 1.46
N LEU A 94 12.69 5.40 1.92
CA LEU A 94 13.54 4.29 1.51
C LEU A 94 13.21 3.01 2.27
N ASN A 95 13.69 1.86 1.83
CA ASN A 95 13.55 0.54 2.45
C ASN A 95 12.09 0.13 2.70
N ASN A 96 11.18 0.65 1.88
CA ASN A 96 9.80 0.19 1.85
C ASN A 96 9.71 -1.11 1.05
N ALA A 97 8.63 -1.86 1.29
CA ALA A 97 8.34 -3.04 0.48
C ALA A 97 8.20 -2.65 -1.00
N VAL A 98 8.77 -3.48 -1.86
CA VAL A 98 8.76 -3.25 -3.30
C VAL A 98 7.42 -3.68 -3.89
N GLY A 99 6.94 -2.94 -4.88
CA GLY A 99 5.71 -3.26 -5.61
C GLY A 99 5.85 -4.49 -6.52
N PRO A 100 4.79 -4.83 -7.27
CA PRO A 100 4.79 -5.92 -8.26
C PRO A 100 5.86 -5.76 -9.36
N ASP A 101 6.23 -4.51 -9.65
CA ASP A 101 7.25 -4.12 -10.64
C ASP A 101 8.69 -4.45 -10.21
N ARG A 102 8.90 -4.80 -8.93
CA ARG A 102 10.21 -5.07 -8.36
C ARG A 102 11.17 -3.87 -8.39
N ILE A 103 10.65 -2.64 -8.47
CA ILE A 103 11.46 -1.40 -8.47
C ILE A 103 11.50 -0.78 -7.06
N PRO A 104 12.66 -0.78 -6.36
CA PRO A 104 12.78 -0.16 -5.05
C PRO A 104 12.70 1.37 -5.12
N ALA A 105 12.24 2.00 -4.02
CA ALA A 105 12.17 3.45 -3.89
C ALA A 105 13.55 4.14 -4.04
N GLU A 106 14.62 3.48 -3.62
CA GLU A 106 16.01 3.92 -3.78
C GLU A 106 16.36 4.15 -5.24
N PHE A 107 15.89 3.25 -6.11
CA PHE A 107 16.23 3.29 -7.53
C PHE A 107 15.63 4.52 -8.19
N VAL A 108 14.38 4.83 -7.88
CA VAL A 108 13.70 6.03 -8.39
C VAL A 108 14.28 7.30 -7.77
N LYS A 109 14.55 7.29 -6.46
CA LYS A 109 15.04 8.47 -5.72
C LYS A 109 16.47 8.87 -6.08
N PHE A 110 17.35 7.89 -6.30
CA PHE A 110 18.78 8.12 -6.57
C PHE A 110 19.17 7.87 -8.03
N GLY A 111 18.22 7.50 -8.88
CA GLY A 111 18.42 7.13 -10.27
C GLY A 111 18.72 8.28 -11.24
N GLY A 112 18.96 9.50 -10.74
CA GLY A 112 19.31 10.66 -11.57
C GLY A 112 18.21 10.98 -12.60
N SER A 113 18.49 10.70 -13.88
CA SER A 113 17.57 10.96 -15.00
C SER A 113 16.22 10.23 -14.87
N LEU A 114 16.17 9.13 -14.09
CA LEU A 114 14.92 8.44 -13.79
C LEU A 114 13.85 9.35 -13.17
N THR A 115 14.25 10.42 -12.48
CA THR A 115 13.30 11.44 -11.99
C THR A 115 12.55 12.11 -13.15
N THR A 116 13.27 12.48 -14.21
CA THR A 116 12.70 13.10 -15.41
C THR A 116 11.83 12.12 -16.17
N ASP A 117 12.28 10.87 -16.31
CA ASP A 117 11.51 9.82 -16.98
C ASP A 117 10.20 9.51 -16.24
N CYS A 118 10.24 9.37 -14.91
CA CYS A 118 9.04 9.19 -14.09
C CYS A 118 8.10 10.40 -14.17
N THR A 119 8.64 11.62 -14.21
CA THR A 119 7.84 12.85 -14.39
C THR A 119 7.09 12.80 -15.73
N HIS A 120 7.80 12.47 -16.80
CA HIS A 120 7.22 12.42 -18.14
C HIS A 120 6.15 11.34 -18.26
N VAL A 121 6.42 10.12 -17.78
CA VAL A 121 5.45 9.03 -17.79
C VAL A 121 4.21 9.36 -16.95
N THR A 122 4.39 9.98 -15.79
CA THR A 122 3.27 10.35 -14.91
C THR A 122 2.43 11.47 -15.52
N ALA A 123 3.07 12.48 -16.11
CA ALA A 123 2.36 13.55 -16.82
C ALA A 123 1.55 12.98 -17.99
N LEU A 124 2.15 12.12 -18.82
CA LEU A 124 1.45 11.47 -19.93
C LEU A 124 0.26 10.62 -19.46
N ALA A 125 0.39 9.88 -18.36
CA ALA A 125 -0.71 9.07 -17.82
C ALA A 125 -1.87 9.96 -17.33
N ILE A 126 -1.56 11.11 -16.73
CA ILE A 126 -2.57 12.09 -16.28
C ILE A 126 -3.24 12.76 -17.49
N ASP A 127 -2.44 13.26 -18.43
CA ASP A 127 -2.92 14.02 -19.60
C ASP A 127 -3.81 13.16 -20.52
N ASN A 128 -3.51 11.88 -20.66
CA ASN A 128 -4.30 10.94 -21.45
C ASN A 128 -5.43 10.27 -20.64
N GLU A 129 -5.53 10.53 -19.34
CA GLU A 129 -6.44 9.84 -18.41
C GLU A 129 -6.30 8.30 -18.47
N GLU A 130 -5.10 7.82 -18.80
CA GLU A 130 -4.79 6.39 -18.99
C GLU A 130 -3.76 5.92 -17.97
N LEU A 131 -4.19 5.05 -17.05
CA LEU A 131 -3.30 4.38 -16.12
C LEU A 131 -2.54 3.25 -16.84
N LEU A 132 -1.24 3.15 -16.58
CA LEU A 132 -0.46 2.00 -17.03
C LEU A 132 -1.02 0.72 -16.41
N SER A 133 -1.07 -0.34 -17.20
CA SER A 133 -1.66 -1.61 -16.77
C SER A 133 -1.03 -2.15 -15.49
N ASN A 134 0.28 -1.98 -15.27
CA ASN A 134 0.95 -2.40 -14.04
C ASN A 134 0.56 -1.57 -12.81
N TRP A 135 0.06 -0.34 -12.96
CA TRP A 135 -0.35 0.51 -11.83
C TRP A 135 -1.69 0.08 -11.21
N THR A 136 -2.49 -0.67 -11.95
CA THR A 136 -3.76 -1.23 -11.44
C THR A 136 -3.58 -2.55 -10.69
N HIS A 137 -2.35 -3.06 -10.63
CA HIS A 137 -2.02 -4.31 -9.94
C HIS A 137 -1.36 -4.04 -8.59
N GLY A 138 -1.71 -4.84 -7.58
CA GLY A 138 -1.12 -4.79 -6.24
C GLY A 138 -0.83 -6.18 -5.70
N ILE A 139 0.08 -6.26 -4.72
CA ILE A 139 0.34 -7.49 -3.96
C ILE A 139 -0.42 -7.42 -2.65
N LEU A 140 -1.29 -8.40 -2.41
CA LEU A 140 -1.92 -8.58 -1.10
C LEU A 140 -0.97 -9.36 -0.19
N CYS A 141 -0.52 -8.71 0.89
CA CYS A 141 0.31 -9.33 1.93
C CYS A 141 -0.38 -9.18 3.29
N PRO A 142 -1.14 -10.20 3.74
CA PRO A 142 -1.77 -10.17 5.06
C PRO A 142 -0.73 -10.07 6.18
N ILE A 143 -0.91 -9.11 7.08
CA ILE A 143 -0.10 -8.95 8.29
C ILE A 143 -1.01 -9.15 9.49
N HIS A 144 -0.83 -10.26 10.18
CA HIS A 144 -1.49 -10.50 11.45
C HIS A 144 -0.99 -9.48 12.48
N LYS A 145 -1.94 -8.75 13.11
CA LYS A 145 -1.63 -7.82 14.20
C LYS A 145 -1.80 -8.50 15.55
N ASN A 146 -3.03 -8.79 15.93
CA ASN A 146 -3.45 -9.36 17.23
C ASN A 146 -4.65 -10.30 17.02
N GLY A 147 -4.94 -11.14 18.03
CA GLY A 147 -6.07 -12.08 17.99
C GLY A 147 -5.72 -13.42 17.35
N ASP A 148 -6.73 -14.18 16.95
CA ASP A 148 -6.55 -15.48 16.30
C ASP A 148 -6.08 -15.29 14.83
N PRO A 149 -4.89 -15.81 14.45
CA PRO A 149 -4.32 -15.61 13.12
C PRO A 149 -5.04 -16.38 12.00
N THR A 150 -6.01 -17.24 12.35
CA THR A 150 -6.82 -17.96 11.37
C THR A 150 -8.01 -17.13 10.88
N TYR A 151 -8.37 -16.04 11.55
CA TYR A 151 -9.42 -15.15 11.08
C TYR A 151 -8.85 -14.06 10.17
N CYS A 152 -9.43 -13.93 8.98
CA CYS A 152 -9.23 -12.80 8.07
C CYS A 152 -9.91 -11.53 8.59
#